data_AF-A0AAU9QG80-F1
#
_entry.id   AF-A0AAU9QG80-F1
#
_cell.length_a   1.000
_cell.length_b   1.000
_cell.length_c   1.000
_cell.angle_alpha   90.00
_cell.angle_beta   90.00
_cell.angle_gamma   90.00
#
_symmetry.space_group_name_H-M   'P 1'
#
loop_
_entity.id
_entity.type
_entity.pdbx_description
1 polymer ?
#
loop_
_entity_poly.entity_id
_entity_poly.type
_entity_poly.pdbx_seq_one_letter_code
_entity_poly.pdbx_strand_id
1 'polypeptide(L)' 'MLFLSVVFALSLAIGVFALYAQKVHIWLSKHMDEYEKELEKNNPEELKKLKKKYQR' A
#
# COMPACT_ATOMS: atom_id res chain seq x y z
N MET A 1 37.56 -7.40 5.84
CA MET A 1 37.08 -6.00 5.91
C MET A 1 35.99 -5.68 4.90
N LEU A 2 36.14 -6.03 3.61
CA LEU A 2 35.11 -5.74 2.57
C LEU A 2 33.75 -6.42 2.83
N PHE A 3 33.74 -7.66 3.32
CA PHE A 3 32.52 -8.42 3.57
C PHE A 3 31.56 -7.75 4.56
N LEU A 4 32.08 -7.24 5.69
CA LEU A 4 31.28 -6.52 6.69
C LEU A 4 30.71 -5.21 6.14
N SER A 5 31.46 -4.51 5.30
CA SER A 5 30.99 -3.28 4.64
C SER A 5 29.84 -3.55 3.66
N VAL A 6 29.92 -4.65 2.90
CA VAL A 6 28.84 -5.07 1.99
C VAL A 6 27.57 -5.44 2.77
N VAL A 7 27.71 -6.23 3.85
CA VAL A 7 26.57 -6.59 4.70
C VAL A 7 25.94 -5.36 5.34
N PHE A 8 26.77 -4.41 5.80
CA PHE A 8 26.28 -3.16 6.37
C PHE A 8 25.51 -2.30 5.35
N ALA A 9 26.03 -2.16 4.13
CA ALA A 9 25.36 -1.43 3.06
C ALA A 9 24.02 -2.09 2.66
N LEU A 10 23.97 -3.42 2.60
CA LEU A 10 22.74 -4.16 2.32
C LEU A 10 21.70 -3.96 3.43
N SER A 11 22.10 -4.01 4.70
CA SER A 11 21.20 -3.75 5.83
C SER A 11 20.61 -2.33 5.79
N LEU A 12 21.42 -1.32 5.44
CA LEU A 12 20.93 0.04 5.28
C LEU A 12 19.93 0.16 4.12
N ALA A 13 20.21 -0.48 2.98
CA ALA A 13 19.31 -0.48 1.83
C ALA A 13 17.95 -1.10 2.17
N ILE A 14 17.94 -2.23 2.88
CA ILE A 14 16.71 -2.90 3.33
C ILE A 14 15.95 -2.02 4.31
N GLY A 15 16.62 -1.35 5.24
CA GLY A 15 15.99 -0.42 6.18
C GLY A 15 15.28 0.75 5.49
N VAL A 16 15.95 1.38 4.51
CA VAL A 16 15.35 2.47 3.72
C VAL A 16 14.18 1.97 2.88
N PHE A 17 14.31 0.79 2.27
CA PHE A 17 13.23 0.16 1.52
C PHE A 17 12.01 -0.13 2.39
N ALA A 18 12.22 -0.66 3.61
CA ALA A 18 11.14 -0.95 4.55
C ALA A 18 10.38 0.31 4.95
N LEU A 19 11.09 1.40 5.26
CA LEU A 19 10.47 2.69 5.59
C LEU A 19 9.65 3.25 4.42
N TYR A 20 10.18 3.15 3.19
CA TYR A 20 9.47 3.60 2.00
C TYR A 20 8.23 2.76 1.73
N ALA A 21 8.35 1.43 1.79
CA ALA A 21 7.24 0.50 1.61
C ALA A 21 6.13 0.74 2.64
N GLN A 22 6.48 0.98 3.90
CA GLN A 22 5.50 1.29 4.94
C GLN A 22 4.76 2.60 4.66
N LYS A 23 5.48 3.65 4.22
CA LYS A 23 4.87 4.93 3.83
C LYS A 23 3.94 4.77 2.63
N VAL A 24 4.35 4.02 1.61
CA VAL A 24 3.53 3.73 0.42
C VAL A 24 2.30 2.91 0.81
N HIS A 25 2.43 1.93 1.69
CA HIS A 25 1.30 1.11 2.15
C HIS A 25 0.26 1.97 2.89
N ILE A 26 0.70 2.85 3.79
CA ILE A 26 -0.19 3.79 4.50
C ILE A 26 -0.87 4.74 3.51
N TRP A 27 -0.10 5.30 2.58
CA TRP A 27 -0.63 6.22 1.57
C TRP A 27 -1.67 5.53 0.67
N LEU A 28 -1.38 4.32 0.21
CA LEU A 28 -2.27 3.53 -0.63
C LEU A 28 -3.55 3.16 0.12
N SER A 29 -3.45 2.72 1.37
CA SER A 29 -4.62 2.43 2.21
C SER A 29 -5.53 3.65 2.33
N LYS A 30 -4.95 4.82 2.59
CA LYS A 30 -5.71 6.07 2.69
C LYS A 30 -6.38 6.45 1.38
N HIS A 31 -5.69 6.32 0.25
CA HIS A 31 -6.25 6.58 -1.06
C HIS A 31 -7.39 5.63 -1.43
N MET A 32 -7.27 4.35 -1.08
CA MET A 32 -8.33 3.36 -1.31
C MET A 32 -9.56 3.66 -0.46
N ASP A 33 -9.39 4.04 0.81
CA ASP A 33 -10.51 4.44 1.68
C ASP A 33 -11.23 5.68 1.15
N GLU A 34 -10.47 6.65 0.64
CA GLU A 34 -11.01 7.90 0.08
C GLU A 34 -11.74 7.62 -1.25
N TYR A 35 -11.17 6.77 -2.11
CA TYR A 35 -11.81 6.32 -3.34
C TYR A 35 -13.09 5.53 -3.07
N GLU A 36 -13.11 4.63 -2.09
CA GLU A 36 -14.32 3.87 -1.73
C GLU A 36 -15.43 4.81 -1.26
N LYS A 37 -15.10 5.83 -0.45
CA LYS A 37 -16.05 6.85 -0.01
C LYS A 37 -16.58 7.72 -1.16
N GLU A 38 -15.72 8.12 -2.10
CA GLU A 38 -16.16 8.86 -3.29
C GLU A 38 -17.06 8.00 -4.18
N LEU A 39 -16.74 6.72 -4.35
CA LEU A 39 -17.54 5.78 -5.13
C LEU A 39 -18.90 5.53 -4.46
N GLU A 40 -18.94 5.41 -3.13
CA GLU A 40 -20.18 5.29 -2.36
C GLU A 40 -21.08 6.52 -2.52
N LYS A 41 -20.49 7.72 -2.49
CA LYS A 41 -21.23 8.98 -2.62
C LYS A 41 -21.73 9.25 -4.04
N ASN A 42 -20.91 8.98 -5.05
CA ASN A 42 -21.22 9.32 -6.43
C ASN A 42 -22.01 8.22 -7.15
N ASN A 43 -21.74 6.95 -6.85
CA ASN A 43 -22.37 5.83 -7.57
C ASN A 43 -22.51 4.57 -6.70
N PRO A 44 -23.42 4.60 -5.69
CA PRO A 44 -23.58 3.51 -4.73
C PRO A 44 -23.99 2.17 -5.37
N GLU A 45 -24.65 2.20 -6.52
CA GLU A 45 -25.05 0.99 -7.25
C GLU A 45 -23.86 0.24 -7.87
N GLU A 46 -22.86 0.97 -8.38
CA GLU A 46 -21.63 0.38 -8.89
C GLU A 46 -20.81 -0.26 -7.76
N LEU A 47 -20.71 0.42 -6.61
CA LEU A 47 -20.06 -0.14 -5.42
C LEU A 47 -20.72 -1.45 -4.98
N LYS A 48 -22.06 -1.49 -4.96
CA LYS A 48 -22.83 -2.69 -4.58
C LYS A 48 -22.60 -3.84 -5.57
N LYS A 49 -22.51 -3.54 -6.86
CA LYS A 49 -22.21 -4.53 -7.91
C LYS A 49 -20.76 -5.06 -7.81
N LEU A 50 -19.81 -4.19 -7.52
CA LEU A 50 -18.42 -4.53 -7.26
C LEU A 50 -18.27 -5.41 -6.02
N LYS A 51 -18.84 -5.02 -4.88
CA LYS A 51 -18.86 -5.84 -3.65
C LYS A 51 -19.48 -7.21 -3.91
N LYS A 52 -20.59 -7.29 -4.64
CA LYS A 52 -21.23 -8.57 -4.98
C LYS A 52 -20.39 -9.46 -5.91
N LYS A 53 -19.53 -8.87 -6.77
CA LYS A 53 -18.64 -9.63 -7.66
C LYS A 53 -17.41 -10.18 -6.94
N TYR A 54 -16.93 -9.49 -5.90
CA TYR A 54 -15.72 -9.84 -5.15
C TYR A 54 -15.97 -10.46 -3.77
N GLN A 55 -17.20 -10.37 -3.22
CA GLN A 55 -17.63 -11.23 -2.10
C GLN A 55 -17.72 -12.67 -2.61
N ARG A 56 -16.74 -13.47 -2.23
CA ARG A 56 -16.80 -14.93 -2.28
C ARG A 56 -17.46 -15.45 -1.01
#